data_AF-A0A7W0SDC6-F1
#
_entry.id   AF-A0A7W0SDC6-F1
#
_cell.length_a   1.000
_cell.length_b   1.000
_cell.length_c   1.000
_cell.angle_alpha   90.00
_cell.angle_beta   90.00
_cell.angle_gamma   90.00
#
_symmetry.space_group_name_H-M   'P 1'
#
loop_
_entity.id
_entity.type
_entity.pdbx_description
1 polymer ?
#
loop_
_entity_poly.entity_id
_entity_poly.type
_entity_poly.pdbx_seq_one_letter_code
_entity_poly.pdbx_strand_id
1 'polypeptide(L)'
;MKILREIIWPVVAVLAAVIVGGVIVLLIGDNPFVAFYHMIGNSFGSLNDIGYTLFIATPLIFTGLAVAVAFRCGLLNIGAEGQLYVAAFATAWVGIKFGGVVVNIFGKQEDWSWFS
;
A
#
# COMPACT_ATOMS: atom_id res chain seq x y z
N MET A 1 -22.18 22.53 -2.97
CA MET A 1 -21.11 22.86 -3.94
C MET A 1 -19.68 22.67 -3.40
N LYS A 2 -19.40 22.80 -2.09
CA LYS A 2 -18.04 22.56 -1.54
C LYS A 2 -17.53 21.13 -1.73
N ILE A 3 -18.34 20.12 -1.37
CA ILE A 3 -17.99 18.69 -1.54
C ILE A 3 -17.56 18.34 -2.98
N LEU A 4 -18.25 18.89 -3.98
CA LEU A 4 -17.97 18.61 -5.38
C LEU A 4 -16.61 19.18 -5.81
N ARG A 5 -16.23 20.36 -5.29
CA ARG A 5 -14.90 20.95 -5.54
C ARG A 5 -13.77 20.23 -4.80
N GLU A 6 -14.07 19.56 -3.69
CA GLU A 6 -13.08 18.81 -2.91
C GLU A 6 -12.79 17.43 -3.50
N ILE A 7 -13.81 16.77 -4.06
CA ILE A 7 -13.67 15.43 -4.66
C ILE A 7 -13.09 15.48 -6.09
N ILE A 8 -13.23 16.60 -6.80
CA ILE A 8 -12.79 16.68 -8.20
C ILE A 8 -11.29 16.41 -8.38
N TRP A 9 -10.45 16.88 -7.45
CA TRP A 9 -8.99 16.72 -7.55
C TRP A 9 -8.54 15.27 -7.34
N PRO A 10 -9.00 14.56 -6.29
CA PRO A 10 -8.79 13.11 -6.17
C PRO A 10 -9.26 12.34 -7.42
N VAL A 11 -10.43 12.67 -7.97
CA VAL A 11 -10.95 11.98 -9.16
C VAL A 11 -10.05 12.22 -10.36
N VAL A 12 -9.61 13.46 -10.60
CA VAL A 12 -8.67 13.79 -11.68
C VAL A 12 -7.34 13.05 -11.50
N ALA A 13 -6.83 12.97 -10.27
CA ALA A 13 -5.60 12.23 -9.98
C ALA A 13 -5.74 10.72 -10.28
N VAL A 14 -6.86 10.10 -9.90
CA VAL A 14 -7.16 8.69 -10.21
C VAL A 14 -7.27 8.48 -11.72
N LEU A 15 -7.99 9.35 -12.43
CA LEU A 15 -8.11 9.25 -13.89
C LEU A 15 -6.75 9.42 -14.58
N ALA A 16 -5.93 10.37 -14.14
CA ALA A 16 -4.57 10.56 -14.65
C ALA A 16 -3.71 9.31 -14.42
N ALA A 17 -3.80 8.69 -13.23
CA ALA A 17 -3.09 7.45 -12.92
C ALA A 17 -3.52 6.29 -13.83
N VAL A 18 -4.82 6.13 -14.10
CA VAL A 18 -5.33 5.11 -15.03
C VAL A 18 -4.83 5.37 -16.45
N ILE A 19 -4.84 6.62 -16.92
CA ILE A 19 -4.35 6.98 -18.25
C ILE A 19 -2.86 6.67 -18.37
N VAL A 20 -2.04 7.15 -17.43
CA VAL A 20 -0.59 6.93 -17.43
C VAL A 20 -0.28 5.43 -17.33
N GLY A 21 -0.96 4.70 -16.45
CA GLY A 21 -0.82 3.24 -16.34
C GLY A 21 -1.17 2.54 -17.66
N GLY A 22 -2.23 2.96 -18.33
CA GLY A 22 -2.64 2.40 -19.62
C GLY A 22 -1.63 2.67 -20.72
N VAL A 23 -1.04 3.88 -20.76
CA VAL A 23 0.06 4.20 -21.69
C VAL A 23 1.27 3.31 -21.42
N ILE A 24 1.63 3.06 -20.16
CA ILE A 24 2.74 2.16 -19.82
C ILE A 24 2.47 0.73 -20.31
N VAL A 25 1.26 0.21 -20.10
CA VAL A 25 0.89 -1.13 -20.59
C VAL A 25 0.98 -1.21 -22.11
N LEU A 26 0.52 -0.17 -22.82
CA LEU A 26 0.65 -0.08 -24.28
C LEU A 26 2.11 -0.06 -24.74
N LEU A 27 2.99 0.65 -24.03
CA LEU A 27 4.43 0.70 -24.35
C LEU A 27 5.12 -0.65 -24.15
N ILE A 28 4.62 -1.47 -23.22
CA ILE A 28 5.09 -2.85 -23.00
C ILE A 28 4.62 -3.79 -24.13
N GLY A 29 3.63 -3.35 -24.93
CA GLY A 29 3.08 -4.11 -26.05
C GLY A 29 1.85 -4.96 -25.68
N ASP A 30 1.27 -4.75 -24.51
CA ASP A 30 0.09 -5.47 -24.05
C ASP A 30 -1.18 -4.60 -24.12
N ASN A 31 -2.35 -5.21 -23.99
CA ASN A 31 -3.64 -4.51 -24.06
C ASN A 31 -4.02 -3.92 -22.68
N PRO A 32 -4.08 -2.59 -22.52
CA PRO A 32 -4.40 -1.94 -21.25
C PRO A 32 -5.79 -2.29 -20.72
N PHE A 33 -6.77 -2.52 -21.60
CA PHE A 33 -8.12 -2.88 -21.17
C PHE A 33 -8.15 -4.27 -20.52
N VAL A 34 -7.37 -5.21 -21.07
CA VAL A 34 -7.24 -6.57 -20.50
C VAL A 34 -6.51 -6.50 -19.16
N ALA A 35 -5.43 -5.72 -19.08
CA ALA A 35 -4.70 -5.50 -17.83
C ALA A 35 -5.60 -4.89 -16.73
N PHE A 36 -6.37 -3.86 -17.04
CA PHE A 36 -7.31 -3.26 -16.08
C PHE A 36 -8.47 -4.19 -15.72
N TYR A 37 -8.96 -5.00 -16.66
CA TYR A 37 -9.95 -6.02 -16.37
C TYR A 37 -9.43 -7.04 -15.35
N HIS A 38 -8.21 -7.55 -15.56
CA HIS A 38 -7.55 -8.43 -14.59
C HIS A 38 -7.29 -7.73 -13.25
N MET A 39 -6.88 -6.47 -13.26
CA MET A 39 -6.67 -5.69 -12.03
C MET A 39 -7.95 -5.62 -11.19
N ILE A 40 -9.08 -5.24 -11.78
CA ILE A 40 -10.37 -5.17 -11.08
C ILE A 40 -10.80 -6.56 -10.60
N GLY A 41 -10.67 -7.58 -11.45
CA GLY A 41 -10.95 -8.97 -11.08
C GLY A 41 -10.13 -9.45 -9.88
N ASN A 42 -8.84 -9.13 -9.85
CA ASN A 42 -7.92 -9.51 -8.77
C ASN A 42 -8.08 -8.66 -7.51
N SER A 43 -8.77 -7.52 -7.57
CA SER A 43 -9.04 -6.67 -6.40
C SER A 43 -10.40 -6.92 -5.76
N PHE A 44 -11.40 -7.35 -6.55
CA PHE A 44 -12.80 -7.48 -6.10
C PHE A 44 -13.44 -8.84 -6.40
N GLY A 45 -12.70 -9.80 -6.99
CA GLY A 45 -13.24 -11.07 -7.47
C GLY A 45 -13.67 -12.04 -6.35
N SER A 46 -13.04 -11.98 -5.19
CA SER A 46 -13.35 -12.80 -4.02
C SER A 46 -13.22 -12.05 -2.70
N LEU A 47 -13.71 -12.66 -1.60
CA LEU A 47 -13.53 -12.09 -0.26
C LEU A 47 -12.05 -11.93 0.12
N ASN A 48 -11.20 -12.86 -0.32
CA ASN A 48 -9.77 -12.80 -0.07
C ASN A 48 -9.12 -11.64 -0.84
N ASP A 49 -9.54 -11.40 -2.08
CA ASP A 49 -9.03 -10.31 -2.92
C ASP A 49 -9.40 -8.94 -2.35
N ILE A 50 -10.63 -8.81 -1.84
CA ILE A 50 -11.06 -7.61 -1.12
C ILE A 50 -10.25 -7.44 0.15
N GLY A 51 -10.02 -8.53 0.90
CA GLY A 51 -9.18 -8.53 2.09
C GLY A 51 -7.75 -8.04 1.79
N TYR A 52 -7.16 -8.52 0.69
CA TYR A 52 -5.84 -8.10 0.24
C TYR A 52 -5.81 -6.63 -0.21
N THR A 53 -6.84 -6.19 -0.93
CA THR A 53 -7.00 -4.79 -1.34
C THR A 53 -7.09 -3.87 -0.13
N LEU A 54 -7.90 -4.22 0.87
CA LEU A 54 -8.01 -3.45 2.12
C LEU A 54 -6.70 -3.47 2.92
N PHE A 55 -6.01 -4.62 2.95
CA PHE A 55 -4.72 -4.77 3.61
C PHE A 55 -3.68 -3.80 3.05
N ILE A 56 -3.61 -3.63 1.73
CA ILE A 56 -2.70 -2.66 1.09
C ILE A 56 -3.23 -1.23 1.19
N ALA A 57 -4.53 -1.02 1.01
CA ALA A 57 -5.13 0.32 1.03
C ALA A 57 -4.99 1.00 2.39
N THR A 58 -5.13 0.26 3.48
CA THR A 58 -5.07 0.78 4.86
C THR A 58 -3.80 1.60 5.12
N PRO A 59 -2.58 1.05 4.99
CA PRO A 59 -1.35 1.82 5.23
C PRO A 59 -1.17 2.98 4.24
N LEU A 60 -1.62 2.85 2.99
CA LEU A 60 -1.54 3.94 2.01
C LEU A 60 -2.44 5.12 2.38
N ILE A 61 -3.66 4.85 2.84
CA ILE A 61 -4.61 5.88 3.31
C ILE A 61 -4.02 6.62 4.52
N PHE A 62 -3.48 5.90 5.50
CA PHE A 62 -2.84 6.51 6.67
C PHE A 62 -1.59 7.33 6.30
N THR A 63 -0.81 6.87 5.33
CA THR A 63 0.36 7.60 4.81
C THR A 63 -0.07 8.91 4.15
N GLY A 64 -1.10 8.88 3.30
CA GLY A 64 -1.67 10.08 2.70
C GLY A 64 -2.24 11.05 3.73
N LEU A 65 -2.90 10.53 4.77
CA LEU A 65 -3.41 11.33 5.88
C LEU A 65 -2.28 12.02 6.67
N ALA A 66 -1.18 11.31 6.96
CA ALA A 66 -0.02 11.88 7.63
C ALA A 66 0.61 13.03 6.83
N VAL A 67 0.72 12.87 5.51
CA VAL A 67 1.20 13.93 4.61
C VAL A 67 0.24 15.12 4.58
N ALA A 68 -1.07 14.87 4.52
CA ALA A 68 -2.08 15.93 4.52
C ALA A 68 -2.02 16.79 5.80
N VAL A 69 -1.78 16.17 6.97
CA VAL A 69 -1.59 16.88 8.23
C VAL A 69 -0.32 17.73 8.19
N ALA A 70 0.80 17.19 7.71
CA ALA A 70 2.06 17.94 7.59
C ALA A 70 1.94 19.16 6.66
N PHE A 71 1.29 19.00 5.51
CA PHE A 71 1.05 20.12 4.58
C PHE A 71 0.20 21.22 5.19
N ARG A 72 -0.77 20.88 6.06
CA ARG A 72 -1.58 21.87 6.76
C ARG A 72 -0.76 22.70 7.76
N CYS A 73 0.37 22.19 8.21
CA CYS A 73 1.35 22.92 9.02
C CYS A 73 2.41 23.66 8.20
N GLY A 74 2.31 23.66 6.86
CA GLY A 74 3.30 24.27 5.96
C GLY A 74 4.60 23.47 5.82
N LEU A 75 4.62 22.22 6.30
CA LEU A 75 5.77 21.33 6.19
C LEU A 75 5.62 20.43 4.98
N LEU A 76 6.64 20.41 4.11
CA LEU A 76 6.67 19.51 2.96
C LEU A 76 7.24 18.15 3.40
N ASN A 77 6.49 17.06 3.19
CA ASN A 77 6.96 15.69 3.41
C ASN A 77 6.90 14.88 2.10
N ILE A 78 8.04 14.72 1.43
CA ILE A 78 8.15 13.93 0.18
C ILE A 78 8.42 12.45 0.46
N GLY A 79 9.00 12.13 1.63
CA GLY A 79 9.53 10.80 1.94
C GLY A 79 8.57 9.89 2.71
N ALA A 80 7.27 10.19 2.74
CA ALA A 80 6.31 9.47 3.57
C ALA A 80 6.22 7.97 3.26
N GLU A 81 6.35 7.58 1.98
CA GLU A 81 6.42 6.18 1.58
C GLU A 81 7.67 5.48 2.14
N GLY A 82 8.83 6.15 2.10
CA GLY A 82 10.06 5.64 2.73
C GLY A 82 9.92 5.52 4.25
N GLN A 83 9.25 6.46 4.89
CA GLN A 83 8.97 6.41 6.34
C GLN A 83 8.09 5.20 6.69
N LEU A 84 7.06 4.90 5.88
CA LEU A 84 6.24 3.71 6.03
C LEU A 84 7.08 2.43 5.97
N TYR A 85 7.96 2.31 4.96
CA TYR A 85 8.83 1.13 4.81
C TYR A 85 9.83 0.98 5.96
N VAL A 86 10.48 2.07 6.39
CA VAL A 86 11.41 2.04 7.53
C VAL A 86 10.69 1.67 8.82
N ALA A 87 9.49 2.21 9.05
CA ALA A 87 8.67 1.86 10.22
C ALA A 87 8.25 0.38 10.20
N ALA A 88 7.83 -0.14 9.05
CA ALA A 88 7.49 -1.56 8.89
C ALA A 88 8.70 -2.46 9.19
N PHE A 89 9.87 -2.13 8.66
CA PHE A 89 11.11 -2.84 8.94
C PHE A 89 11.48 -2.79 10.42
N ALA A 90 11.47 -1.61 11.03
CA ALA A 90 11.80 -1.44 12.45
C ALA A 90 10.82 -2.22 13.35
N THR A 91 9.54 -2.22 13.02
CA THR A 91 8.51 -2.99 13.75
C THR A 91 8.76 -4.49 13.65
N ALA A 92 9.03 -5.00 12.44
CA ALA A 92 9.38 -6.40 12.24
C ALA A 92 10.66 -6.79 13.00
N TRP A 93 11.68 -5.94 12.95
CA TRP A 93 12.94 -6.14 13.66
C TRP A 93 12.72 -6.24 15.17
N VAL A 94 12.01 -5.28 15.76
CA VAL A 94 11.70 -5.26 17.20
C VAL A 94 10.85 -6.47 17.57
N GLY A 95 9.84 -6.82 16.77
CA GLY A 95 9.00 -8.00 16.98
C GLY A 95 9.81 -9.30 17.00
N ILE A 96 10.78 -9.45 16.09
CA ILE A 96 11.68 -10.61 16.07
C ILE A 96 12.65 -10.61 17.24
N LYS A 97 13.22 -9.44 17.58
CA LYS A 97 14.24 -9.34 18.64
C LYS A 97 13.69 -9.50 20.04
N PHE A 98 12.49 -8.98 20.32
CA PHE A 98 11.94 -8.90 21.67
C PHE A 98 10.66 -9.72 21.87
N GLY A 99 9.98 -10.09 20.79
CA GLY A 99 8.69 -10.81 20.84
C GLY A 99 8.78 -12.33 20.94
N GLY A 100 10.00 -12.91 20.91
CA GLY A 100 10.19 -14.36 20.95
C GLY A 100 9.53 -15.05 19.76
N VAL A 101 10.16 -14.98 18.58
CA VAL A 101 9.59 -15.56 17.37
C VAL A 101 9.87 -17.06 17.34
N VAL A 102 9.01 -17.81 18.04
CA VAL A 102 8.97 -19.27 17.96
C VAL A 102 8.18 -19.64 16.72
N VAL A 103 8.88 -20.09 15.68
CA VAL A 103 8.29 -20.52 14.42
C VAL A 103 8.17 -22.03 14.42
N ASN A 104 6.98 -22.55 14.12
CA ASN A 104 6.82 -23.98 13.90
C ASN A 104 7.20 -24.32 12.46
N ILE A 105 8.29 -25.08 12.30
CA ILE A 105 8.79 -25.56 11.01
C ILE A 105 8.66 -27.08 11.03
N PHE A 106 7.73 -27.61 10.24
CA PHE A 106 7.48 -29.05 10.12
C PHE A 106 7.30 -29.77 11.48
N GLY A 107 6.60 -29.14 12.42
CA GLY A 107 6.36 -29.70 13.76
C GLY A 107 7.47 -29.44 14.78
N LYS A 108 8.62 -28.89 14.35
CA LYS A 108 9.71 -28.48 15.24
C LYS A 108 9.59 -26.98 15.54
N GLN A 109 9.47 -26.63 16.82
CA GLN A 109 9.52 -25.24 17.24
C GLN A 109 10.97 -24.77 17.21
N GLU A 110 11.27 -23.87 16.30
CA GLU A 110 12.56 -23.21 16.19
C GLU A 110 12.40 -21.80 16.75
N ASP A 111 13.30 -21.40 17.65
CA ASP A 111 13.36 -20.03 18.13
C ASP A 111 14.26 -19.21 17.21
N TRP A 112 13.66 -18.25 16.52
CA TRP A 112 14.36 -17.33 15.62
C TRP A 112 14.73 -16.03 16.35
N SER A 113 14.57 -15.98 17.68
CA SER A 113 15.11 -14.92 18.50
C SER A 113 16.64 -14.96 18.41
N TRP A 114 17.22 -13.83 18.03
CA TRP A 114 18.66 -13.68 17.81
C TRP A 114 19.45 -13.52 19.13
N PHE A 115 18.83 -13.88 20.26
CA PHE A 115 19.40 -13.82 21.61
C PHE A 115 19.63 -15.22 22.20
N SER A 116 19.71 -16.24 21.34
CA SER A 116 20.23 -17.57 21.73
C SER A 116 21.70 -17.50 22.13
#